data_AF-A0A9D2XAF5-F1
#
_entry.id   AF-A0A9D2XAF5-F1
#
_cell.length_a   1.000
_cell.length_b   1.000
_cell.length_c   1.000
_cell.angle_alpha   90.00
_cell.angle_beta   90.00
_cell.angle_gamma   90.00
#
_symmetry.space_group_name_H-M   'P 1'
#
loop_
_entity.id
_entity.type
_entity.pdbx_description
1 polymer ?
#
loop_
_entity_poly.entity_id
_entity_poly.type
_entity_poly.pdbx_seq_one_letter_code
_entity_poly.pdbx_strand_id
1 'polypeptide(L)'
;MISFEHRILSEFKIKKAKIDTLSNYILNHKDQKGIEAKETSEFLDVLVDEIDKFYVLHSEILSKNGKKPHHLSHLPDNKKWNENIEIFYEKNPRRRPRK
;
A
#
# COMPACT_ATOMS: atom_id res chain seq x y z
N MET A 1 -24.16 -4.24 -8.80
CA MET A 1 -23.67 -3.76 -7.49
C MET A 1 -22.28 -4.34 -7.27
N ILE A 2 -21.28 -3.52 -6.96
CA ILE A 2 -19.91 -4.00 -6.72
C ILE A 2 -19.85 -4.66 -5.34
N SER A 3 -19.13 -5.79 -5.20
CA SER A 3 -18.99 -6.45 -3.90
C SER A 3 -18.14 -5.62 -2.93
N PHE A 4 -18.39 -5.76 -1.63
CA PHE A 4 -17.64 -5.05 -0.59
C PHE A 4 -16.13 -5.33 -0.67
N GLU A 5 -15.76 -6.59 -0.88
CA GLU A 5 -14.37 -7.00 -1.09
C GLU A 5 -13.71 -6.29 -2.29
N HIS A 6 -14.42 -6.21 -3.42
CA HIS A 6 -13.90 -5.52 -4.59
C HIS A 6 -13.72 -4.01 -4.34
N ARG A 7 -14.62 -3.40 -3.57
CA ARG A 7 -14.50 -1.99 -3.15
C ARG A 7 -13.22 -1.77 -2.32
N ILE A 8 -12.97 -2.63 -1.34
CA ILE A 8 -11.75 -2.57 -0.51
C ILE A 8 -10.49 -2.72 -1.37
N LEU A 9 -10.46 -3.69 -2.28
CA LEU A 9 -9.31 -3.93 -3.14
C LEU A 9 -9.03 -2.76 -4.08
N SER A 10 -10.09 -2.16 -4.63
CA SER A 10 -10.00 -0.98 -5.49
C SER A 10 -9.49 0.24 -4.71
N GLU A 11 -10.05 0.49 -3.53
CA GLU A 11 -9.65 1.61 -2.68
C GLU A 11 -8.19 1.48 -2.23
N PHE A 12 -7.77 0.29 -1.80
CA PHE A 12 -6.38 0.02 -1.47
C PHE A 12 -5.43 0.31 -2.64
N LYS A 13 -5.82 -0.09 -3.86
CA LYS A 13 -5.03 0.18 -5.08
C LYS A 13 -4.90 1.68 -5.34
N ILE A 14 -5.97 2.45 -5.14
CA ILE A 14 -5.96 3.91 -5.33
C ILE A 14 -5.08 4.60 -4.28
N LYS A 15 -5.24 4.24 -2.98
CA LYS A 15 -4.41 4.82 -1.91
C LYS A 15 -2.92 4.53 -2.14
N LYS A 16 -2.59 3.29 -2.52
CA LYS A 16 -1.22 2.93 -2.89
C LYS A 16 -0.69 3.76 -4.05
N ALA A 17 -1.47 3.89 -5.13
CA ALA A 17 -1.07 4.68 -6.29
C ALA A 17 -0.80 6.15 -5.95
N LYS A 18 -1.59 6.76 -5.04
CA LYS A 18 -1.36 8.13 -4.57
C LYS A 18 0.01 8.28 -3.88
N ILE A 19 0.36 7.36 -2.98
CA ILE A 19 1.65 7.34 -2.30
C ILE A 19 2.80 7.16 -3.31
N ASP A 20 2.66 6.20 -4.23
CA ASP A 20 3.64 5.96 -5.29
C ASP A 20 3.82 7.21 -6.18
N THR A 21 2.73 7.91 -6.53
CA THR A 21 2.83 9.14 -7.35
C THR A 21 3.50 10.28 -6.60
N LEU A 22 3.18 10.47 -5.32
CA LEU A 22 3.70 11.58 -4.53
C LEU A 22 5.18 11.38 -4.18
N SER A 23 5.56 10.16 -3.79
CA SER A 23 6.97 9.80 -3.56
C SER A 23 7.82 9.99 -4.81
N ASN A 24 7.35 9.56 -5.98
CA ASN A 24 8.04 9.79 -7.25
C ASN A 24 8.10 11.28 -7.61
N TYR A 25 7.08 12.07 -7.30
CA TYR A 25 7.09 13.51 -7.53
C TYR A 25 8.17 14.20 -6.70
N ILE A 26 8.28 13.88 -5.40
CA ILE A 26 9.31 14.42 -4.50
C ILE A 26 10.71 14.08 -5.02
N LEU A 27 10.94 12.83 -5.42
CA LEU A 27 12.24 12.38 -5.92
C LEU A 27 12.65 13.08 -7.22
N ASN A 28 11.69 13.41 -8.09
CA ASN A 28 11.95 14.05 -9.37
C ASN A 28 11.78 15.58 -9.33
N HIS A 29 11.53 16.17 -8.16
CA HIS A 29 11.34 17.60 -8.00
C HIS A 29 12.63 18.36 -8.33
N LYS A 30 12.52 19.50 -9.04
CA LYS A 30 13.70 20.30 -9.43
C LYS A 30 14.44 20.88 -8.23
N ASP A 31 13.71 21.21 -7.18
CA ASP A 31 14.26 21.70 -5.92
C ASP A 31 13.83 20.78 -4.78
N GLN A 32 14.57 19.69 -4.58
CA GLN A 32 14.27 18.68 -3.56
C GLN A 32 14.39 19.21 -2.12
N LYS A 33 15.03 20.38 -1.93
CA LYS A 33 15.20 21.01 -0.61
C LYS A 33 14.32 22.25 -0.41
N GLY A 34 13.51 22.58 -1.41
CA GLY A 34 12.55 23.68 -1.33
C GLY A 34 11.44 23.39 -0.33
N ILE A 35 10.73 24.46 0.07
CA ILE A 35 9.60 24.39 1.00
C ILE A 35 8.52 23.44 0.47
N GLU A 36 8.22 23.50 -0.83
CA GLU A 36 7.24 22.64 -1.50
C GLU A 36 7.58 21.14 -1.36
N ALA A 37 8.85 20.76 -1.57
CA ALA A 37 9.28 19.37 -1.41
C ALA A 37 9.16 18.89 0.05
N LYS A 38 9.45 19.78 1.01
CA LYS A 38 9.30 19.49 2.44
C LYS A 38 7.83 19.30 2.84
N GLU A 39 6.96 20.24 2.49
CA GLU A 39 5.52 20.14 2.77
C GLU A 39 4.90 18.92 2.09
N THR A 40 5.33 18.59 0.87
CA THR A 40 4.89 17.39 0.16
C THR A 40 5.35 16.12 0.86
N SER A 41 6.55 16.11 1.44
CA SER A 41 7.04 14.99 2.27
C SER A 41 6.22 14.83 3.55
N GLU A 42 5.87 15.92 4.23
CA GLU A 42 5.01 15.86 5.42
C GLU A 42 3.61 15.33 5.06
N PHE A 43 3.08 15.71 3.89
CA PHE A 43 1.81 15.16 3.40
C PHE A 43 1.92 13.68 3.01
N LEU A 44 3.08 13.23 2.51
CA LEU A 44 3.32 11.81 2.22
C LEU A 44 3.18 10.94 3.46
N ASP A 45 3.70 11.39 4.61
CA ASP A 45 3.58 10.67 5.88
C ASP A 45 2.10 10.51 6.30
N VAL A 46 1.28 11.54 6.11
CA VAL A 46 -0.17 11.47 6.36
C VAL A 46 -0.86 10.41 5.48
N LEU A 47 -0.46 10.31 4.21
CA LEU A 47 -1.00 9.28 3.30
C LEU A 47 -0.55 7.87 3.68
N VAL A 48 0.69 7.72 4.15
CA VAL A 48 1.22 6.45 4.67
C VAL A 48 0.43 6.03 5.91
N ASP A 49 0.19 6.93 6.86
CA ASP A 49 -0.65 6.65 8.03
C ASP A 49 -2.08 6.25 7.64
N GLU A 50 -2.65 6.89 6.63
CA GLU A 50 -3.99 6.57 6.12
C GLU A 50 -4.04 5.16 5.52
N ILE A 51 -3.07 4.79 4.67
CA ILE A 51 -3.05 3.46 4.06
C ILE A 51 -2.77 2.37 5.10
N ASP A 52 -1.99 2.67 6.14
CA ASP A 52 -1.68 1.73 7.22
C ASP A 52 -2.93 1.44 8.05
N LYS A 53 -3.67 2.48 8.47
CA LYS A 53 -4.97 2.32 9.15
C LYS A 53 -5.96 1.54 8.29
N PHE A 54 -6.03 1.86 6.99
CA PHE A 54 -6.90 1.16 6.05
C PHE A 54 -6.50 -0.32 5.91
N TYR A 55 -5.20 -0.61 5.84
CA TYR A 55 -4.70 -1.97 5.73
C TYR A 55 -5.05 -2.78 6.98
N VAL A 56 -4.84 -2.24 8.18
CA VAL A 56 -5.16 -2.93 9.44
C VAL A 56 -6.66 -3.24 9.51
N LEU A 57 -7.51 -2.26 9.22
CA LEU A 57 -8.98 -2.40 9.26
C LEU A 57 -9.49 -3.50 8.32
N HIS A 58 -8.84 -3.69 7.17
CA HIS A 58 -9.26 -4.64 6.14
C HIS A 58 -8.25 -5.77 5.88
N SER A 59 -7.36 -5.99 6.85
CA SER A 59 -6.19 -6.87 6.69
C SER A 59 -6.56 -8.30 6.31
N GLU A 60 -7.69 -8.80 6.80
CA GLU A 60 -8.18 -10.13 6.44
C GLU A 60 -8.48 -10.27 4.95
N ILE A 61 -9.17 -9.29 4.36
CA ILE A 61 -9.53 -9.28 2.94
C ILE A 61 -8.27 -9.02 2.09
N LEU A 62 -7.44 -8.08 2.50
CA LEU A 62 -6.25 -7.68 1.75
C LEU A 62 -5.20 -8.80 1.70
N SER A 63 -4.84 -9.37 2.85
CA SER A 63 -3.84 -10.44 2.93
C SER A 63 -4.28 -11.72 2.23
N LYS A 64 -5.56 -12.12 2.34
CA LYS A 64 -6.13 -13.27 1.60
C LYS A 64 -6.11 -13.07 0.08
N ASN A 65 -6.01 -11.84 -0.40
CA ASN A 65 -5.90 -11.49 -1.82
C ASN A 65 -4.46 -11.16 -2.25
N GLY A 66 -3.46 -11.55 -1.45
CA GLY A 66 -2.06 -11.35 -1.76
C GLY A 66 -1.61 -9.89 -1.73
N LYS A 67 -2.33 -9.01 -1.01
CA LYS A 67 -1.93 -7.61 -0.82
C LYS A 67 -1.08 -7.49 0.43
N LYS A 68 0.13 -6.95 0.25
CA LYS A 68 1.05 -6.58 1.34
C LYS A 68 0.85 -5.11 1.72
N PRO A 69 1.21 -4.71 2.96
CA PRO A 69 1.36 -3.31 3.33
C PRO A 69 2.23 -2.54 2.32
N HIS A 70 2.10 -1.22 2.31
CA HIS A 70 2.96 -0.38 1.48
C HIS A 70 4.43 -0.56 1.88
N HIS A 71 5.38 -0.38 0.97
CA HIS A 71 6.80 -0.51 1.33
C HIS A 71 7.31 0.63 2.23
N LEU A 72 6.63 1.78 2.19
CA LEU A 72 6.84 2.91 3.11
C LEU A 72 6.03 2.80 4.41
N SER A 73 5.25 1.73 4.57
CA SER A 73 4.42 1.50 5.76
C SER A 73 5.25 1.46 7.04
N HIS A 74 4.67 1.93 8.14
CA HIS A 74 5.23 1.80 9.48
C HIS A 74 4.72 0.55 10.21
N LEU A 75 3.90 -0.27 9.55
CA LEU A 75 3.35 -1.47 10.16
C LEU A 75 4.43 -2.52 10.42
N PRO A 76 4.43 -3.16 11.60
CA PRO A 76 5.35 -4.24 11.89
C PRO A 76 4.99 -5.48 11.06
N ASP A 77 5.99 -6.33 10.83
CA ASP A 77 5.79 -7.62 10.20
C ASP A 77 4.79 -8.48 10.99
N ASN A 78 3.75 -8.95 10.30
CA ASN A 78 2.71 -9.78 10.89
C ASN A 78 2.71 -11.17 10.24
N LYS A 79 2.99 -12.20 11.05
CA LYS A 79 3.04 -13.60 10.59
C LYS A 79 1.74 -14.03 9.91
N LYS A 80 0.58 -13.67 10.48
CA LYS A 80 -0.73 -14.05 9.94
C LYS A 80 -0.99 -13.45 8.56
N TRP A 81 -0.57 -12.19 8.34
CA TRP A 81 -0.73 -11.55 7.03
C TRP A 81 0.17 -12.21 6.00
N ASN A 82 1.42 -12.51 6.37
CA ASN A 82 2.37 -13.18 5.48
C ASN A 82 1.91 -14.59 5.11
N GLU A 83 1.40 -15.37 6.07
CA GLU A 83 0.83 -16.70 5.82
C GLU A 83 -0.36 -16.63 4.84
N ASN A 84 -1.31 -15.71 5.05
CA ASN A 84 -2.44 -15.54 4.13
C ASN A 84 -1.98 -15.21 2.71
N ILE A 85 -0.95 -14.39 2.58
CA ILE A 85 -0.39 -13.96 1.30
C ILE A 85 0.32 -15.12 0.59
N GLU A 86 1.06 -15.95 1.34
CA GLU A 86 1.68 -17.14 0.77
C GLU A 86 0.63 -18.15 0.31
N ILE A 87 -0.40 -18.43 1.12
CA ILE A 87 -1.53 -19.28 0.72
C ILE A 87 -2.19 -18.75 -0.57
N PHE A 88 -2.34 -17.43 -0.70
CA PHE A 88 -2.87 -16.84 -1.93
C PHE A 88 -1.98 -17.14 -3.14
N TYR A 89 -0.66 -17.01 -3.02
CA TYR A 89 0.27 -17.26 -4.12
C TYR A 89 0.47 -18.75 -4.42
N GLU A 90 0.37 -19.63 -3.43
CA GLU A 90 0.32 -21.08 -3.65
C GLU A 90 -0.89 -21.46 -4.51
N LYS A 91 -2.06 -20.88 -4.23
CA LYS A 91 -3.28 -21.07 -5.04
C LYS A 91 -3.21 -20.36 -6.40
N ASN A 92 -2.42 -19.28 -6.50
CA ASN A 92 -2.30 -18.45 -7.70
C ASN A 92 -0.84 -18.25 -8.15
N PRO A 93 -0.11 -19.31 -8.57
CA PRO A 93 1.33 -19.22 -8.82
C PRO A 93 1.71 -18.17 -9.88
N ARG A 94 0.85 -17.98 -10.89
CA ARG A 94 1.06 -16.99 -11.96
C ARG A 94 1.01 -15.53 -11.49
N ARG A 95 0.41 -15.26 -10.32
CA ARG A 95 0.27 -13.91 -9.76
C ARG A 95 1.39 -13.55 -8.78
N ARG A 96 2.29 -14.50 -8.48
CA ARG A 96 3.44 -14.25 -7.62
C ARG A 96 4.38 -13.26 -8.33
N PRO A 97 4.81 -12.17 -7.66
CA PRO A 97 5.81 -11.26 -8.21
C PRO A 97 7.07 -12.05 -8.59
N ARG A 98 7.57 -11.85 -9.81
CA ARG A 98 8.87 -12.40 -10.22
C ARG A 98 9.96 -11.54 -9.58
N LYS A 99 10.98 -12.19 -9.02
CA LYS A 99 12.18 -11.52 -8.50
C LYS A 99 12.99 -10.91 -9.63
#